data_AF-A0A8S9I0I3-F1
#
_entry.id   AF-A0A8S9I0I3-F1
#
_cell.length_a   1.000
_cell.length_b   1.000
_cell.length_c   1.000
_cell.angle_alpha   90.00
_cell.angle_beta   90.00
_cell.angle_gamma   90.00
#
_symmetry.space_group_name_H-M   'P 1'
#
loop_
_entity.id
_entity.type
_entity.pdbx_description
1 polymer ?
#
loop_
_entity_poly.entity_id
_entity_poly.type
_entity_poly.pdbx_seq_one_letter_code
_entity_poly.pdbx_strand_id
1 'polypeptide(L)'
;MFWCLDPENFKEFKLVKKQQLSHNVAKFVFELPSSTAALGLPIGQHISCRGKDAQGEDVIKPYTPTTLDSDLGRFELVIKMYPQGRMSHHFREMRVGDHLAVKGPKGRFKYQPGQFRAFGMLAGGSGITPMFQVARAILENPTDKTKVHLIYANVTYEDILLREELESLTANYPDQFKIYYVLNQPPETWDGGVGFVSKDMIQAHCPAPASDIQTSRNFPL
;
A
#
# COMPACT_ATOMS: atom_id res chain seq x y z
N MET A 1 -22.77 13.11 1.74
CA MET A 1 -22.09 11.81 1.67
C MET A 1 -21.34 11.65 2.99
N PHE A 2 -21.75 10.70 3.84
CA PHE A 2 -21.08 10.47 5.13
C PHE A 2 -19.85 9.59 4.88
N TRP A 3 -18.65 10.15 5.09
CA TRP A 3 -17.41 9.39 5.03
C TRP A 3 -17.35 8.42 6.20
N CYS A 4 -16.88 7.18 5.96
CA CYS A 4 -16.85 6.16 7.00
C CYS A 4 -15.82 6.49 8.09
N LEU A 5 -14.70 7.12 7.73
CA LEU A 5 -13.65 7.52 8.64
C LEU A 5 -14.04 8.71 9.54
N ASP A 6 -13.33 8.87 10.66
CA ASP A 6 -13.37 10.05 11.53
C ASP A 6 -11.92 10.43 11.88
N PRO A 7 -11.49 11.69 11.64
CA PRO A 7 -10.10 12.10 11.85
C PRO A 7 -9.74 12.20 13.33
N GLU A 8 -10.71 12.43 14.21
CA GLU A 8 -10.50 12.66 15.64
C GLU A 8 -10.75 11.39 16.46
N ASN A 9 -11.74 10.58 16.06
CA ASN A 9 -12.17 9.41 16.83
C ASN A 9 -11.86 8.08 16.13
N PHE A 10 -11.64 7.03 16.92
CA PHE A 10 -11.59 5.66 16.40
C PHE A 10 -13.01 5.14 16.15
N LYS A 11 -13.20 4.50 15.00
CA LYS A 11 -14.41 3.76 14.62
C LYS A 11 -14.07 2.29 14.41
N GLU A 12 -14.99 1.41 14.78
CA GLU A 12 -14.80 -0.04 14.69
C GLU A 12 -15.29 -0.55 13.33
N PHE A 13 -14.47 -1.38 12.67
CA PHE A 13 -14.82 -2.02 11.40
C PHE A 13 -14.65 -3.53 11.53
N LYS A 14 -15.68 -4.29 11.14
CA LYS A 14 -15.70 -5.74 11.29
C LYS A 14 -14.89 -6.42 10.20
N LEU A 15 -14.01 -7.35 10.60
CA LEU A 15 -13.30 -8.24 9.69
C LEU A 15 -14.28 -9.29 9.14
N VAL A 16 -14.49 -9.29 7.84
CA VAL A 16 -15.39 -10.25 7.16
C VAL A 16 -14.64 -11.34 6.40
N LYS A 17 -13.37 -11.11 6.06
CA LYS A 17 -12.53 -12.13 5.40
C LYS A 17 -11.06 -11.95 5.77
N LYS A 18 -10.40 -13.06 6.07
CA LYS A 18 -8.94 -13.18 6.21
C LYS A 18 -8.44 -14.19 5.21
N GLN A 19 -7.46 -13.81 4.39
CA GLN A 19 -6.84 -14.69 3.40
C GLN A 19 -5.33 -14.69 3.62
N GLN A 20 -4.76 -15.86 3.93
CA GLN A 20 -3.31 -16.03 3.99
C GLN A 20 -2.76 -16.00 2.56
N LEU A 21 -1.75 -15.14 2.31
CA LEU A 21 -1.11 -15.00 0.99
C LEU A 21 0.27 -15.65 0.96
N SER A 22 1.00 -15.62 2.08
CA SER A 22 2.30 -16.30 2.25
C SER A 22 2.49 -16.68 3.72
N HIS A 23 3.64 -17.24 4.11
CA HIS A 23 3.91 -17.61 5.51
C HIS A 23 3.82 -16.43 6.51
N ASN A 24 4.06 -15.19 6.06
CA ASN A 24 4.05 -14.00 6.90
C ASN A 24 3.17 -12.86 6.35
N VAL A 25 2.36 -13.10 5.32
CA VAL A 25 1.48 -12.08 4.72
C VAL A 25 0.04 -12.56 4.69
N ALA A 26 -0.88 -11.71 5.13
CA ALA A 26 -2.31 -11.95 4.99
C ALA A 26 -3.05 -10.69 4.53
N LYS A 27 -4.13 -10.91 3.77
CA LYS A 27 -5.11 -9.90 3.39
C LYS A 27 -6.30 -9.95 4.34
N PHE A 28 -6.67 -8.80 4.87
CA PHE A 28 -7.79 -8.59 5.78
C PHE A 28 -8.81 -7.69 5.08
N VAL A 29 -10.05 -8.15 4.98
CA VAL A 29 -11.16 -7.42 4.34
C VAL A 29 -12.15 -7.01 5.41
N PHE A 30 -12.36 -5.71 5.55
CA PHE A 30 -13.27 -5.12 6.52
C PHE A 30 -14.51 -4.58 5.84
N GLU A 31 -15.70 -4.82 6.39
CA GLU A 31 -16.95 -4.27 5.85
C GLU A 31 -17.14 -2.81 6.26
N LEU A 32 -17.70 -2.02 5.34
CA LEU A 32 -18.21 -0.68 5.61
C LEU A 32 -19.70 -0.73 5.98
N PRO A 33 -20.29 0.35 6.54
CA PRO A 33 -21.68 0.35 7.02
C PRO A 33 -22.75 0.01 5.96
N SER A 34 -22.45 0.12 4.68
CA SER A 34 -23.30 -0.35 3.59
C SER A 34 -22.46 -0.80 2.40
N SER A 35 -23.03 -1.64 1.52
CA SER A 35 -22.38 -2.11 0.30
C SER A 35 -22.06 -1.02 -0.73
N THR A 36 -22.62 0.18 -0.55
CA THR A 36 -22.42 1.34 -1.43
C THR A 36 -21.57 2.43 -0.79
N ALA A 37 -21.11 2.23 0.45
CA ALA A 37 -20.29 3.20 1.15
C ALA A 37 -18.85 3.19 0.61
N ALA A 38 -18.24 4.36 0.51
CA ALA A 38 -16.79 4.51 0.32
C ALA A 38 -16.11 4.75 1.69
N LEU A 39 -14.86 4.33 1.83
CA LEU A 39 -14.12 4.51 3.09
C LEU A 39 -13.94 6.00 3.40
N GLY A 40 -13.63 6.81 2.39
CA GLY A 40 -13.36 8.23 2.50
C GLY A 40 -11.91 8.54 2.82
N LEU A 41 -11.00 7.85 2.12
CA LEU A 41 -9.57 8.03 2.28
C LEU A 41 -8.98 8.73 1.05
N PRO A 42 -8.65 10.04 1.16
CA PRO A 42 -7.99 10.75 0.07
C PRO A 42 -6.67 10.09 -0.35
N ILE A 43 -6.38 10.12 -1.66
CA ILE A 43 -5.20 9.48 -2.24
C ILE A 43 -3.92 10.13 -1.71
N GLY A 44 -3.00 9.32 -1.19
CA GLY A 44 -1.78 9.79 -0.54
C GLY A 44 -1.87 9.89 0.99
N GLN A 45 -3.07 9.67 1.55
CA GLN A 45 -3.29 9.58 2.99
C GLN A 45 -3.38 8.11 3.45
N HIS A 46 -3.33 7.89 4.75
CA HIS A 46 -3.40 6.59 5.39
C HIS A 46 -4.36 6.61 6.59
N ILE A 47 -4.64 5.45 7.15
CA ILE A 47 -5.42 5.29 8.38
C ILE A 47 -4.51 4.92 9.55
N SER A 48 -4.93 5.24 10.77
CA SER A 48 -4.32 4.74 12.01
C SER A 48 -5.16 3.60 12.55
N CYS A 49 -4.56 2.43 12.71
CA CYS A 49 -5.20 1.25 13.28
C CYS A 49 -4.72 1.06 14.71
N ARG A 50 -5.65 0.83 15.64
CA ARG A 50 -5.35 0.51 17.04
C ARG A 50 -5.62 -0.98 17.29
N GLY A 51 -4.68 -1.64 17.94
CA GLY A 51 -4.78 -3.04 18.33
C GLY A 51 -4.09 -3.29 19.68
N LYS A 52 -3.92 -4.58 20.00
CA LYS A 52 -3.27 -5.07 21.22
C LYS A 52 -2.04 -5.91 20.89
N ASP A 53 -0.93 -5.65 21.57
CA ASP A 53 0.25 -6.50 21.46
C ASP A 53 0.16 -7.77 22.32
N ALA A 54 1.25 -8.55 22.37
CA ALA A 54 1.30 -9.80 23.10
C ALA A 54 1.21 -9.64 24.63
N GLN A 55 1.39 -8.43 25.14
CA GLN A 55 1.28 -8.09 26.56
C GLN A 55 -0.10 -7.52 26.90
N GLY A 56 -0.97 -7.30 25.90
CA GLY A 56 -2.28 -6.66 26.07
C GLY A 56 -2.23 -5.12 26.04
N GLU A 57 -1.08 -4.54 25.72
CA GLU A 57 -0.88 -3.09 25.65
C GLU A 57 -1.37 -2.53 24.32
N ASP A 58 -1.86 -1.30 24.35
CA ASP A 58 -2.31 -0.60 23.14
C ASP A 58 -1.12 -0.35 22.20
N VAL A 59 -1.35 -0.63 20.92
CA VAL A 59 -0.44 -0.30 19.83
C VAL A 59 -1.22 0.38 18.72
N ILE A 60 -0.71 1.52 18.24
CA ILE A 60 -1.28 2.26 17.12
C ILE A 60 -0.24 2.33 16.00
N LYS A 61 -0.61 1.91 14.80
CA LYS A 61 0.26 1.94 13.62
C LYS A 61 -0.49 2.45 12.38
N PRO A 62 0.22 3.17 11.49
CA PRO A 62 -0.35 3.59 10.22
C PRO A 62 -0.45 2.42 9.25
N TYR A 63 -1.52 2.39 8.46
CA TYR A 63 -1.70 1.47 7.33
C TYR A 63 -2.36 2.20 6.16
N THR A 64 -1.92 1.90 4.95
CA THR A 64 -2.62 2.33 3.73
C THR A 64 -3.41 1.16 3.16
N PRO A 65 -4.74 1.25 3.06
CA PRO A 65 -5.56 0.28 2.36
C PRO A 65 -5.13 0.09 0.91
N THR A 66 -5.27 -1.13 0.42
CA THR A 66 -5.02 -1.48 -0.99
C THR A 66 -6.25 -1.24 -1.89
N THR A 67 -7.36 -0.84 -1.29
CA THR A 67 -8.60 -0.39 -1.94
C THR A 67 -8.63 1.12 -2.15
N LEU A 68 -9.39 1.57 -3.14
CA LEU A 68 -9.76 2.97 -3.38
C LEU A 68 -11.21 3.24 -2.97
N ASP A 69 -11.63 4.51 -2.97
CA ASP A 69 -13.03 4.88 -2.71
C ASP A 69 -13.99 4.40 -3.83
N SER A 70 -13.47 3.93 -4.97
CA SER A 70 -14.23 3.21 -6.00
C SER A 70 -14.54 1.76 -5.61
N ASP A 71 -13.80 1.18 -4.66
CA ASP A 71 -14.03 -0.17 -4.14
C ASP A 71 -15.09 -0.09 -3.01
N LEU A 72 -16.36 -0.06 -3.39
CA LEU A 72 -17.46 0.18 -2.44
C LEU A 72 -17.68 -0.97 -1.45
N GLY A 73 -18.17 -0.62 -0.27
CA GLY A 73 -18.66 -1.54 0.75
C GLY A 73 -17.59 -2.20 1.62
N ARG A 74 -16.31 -1.98 1.33
CA ARG A 74 -15.21 -2.60 2.06
C ARG A 74 -13.92 -1.79 1.97
N PHE A 75 -12.96 -2.11 2.84
CA PHE A 75 -11.57 -1.80 2.59
C PHE A 75 -10.68 -3.00 2.90
N GLU A 76 -9.53 -3.06 2.24
CA GLU A 76 -8.59 -4.17 2.37
C GLU A 76 -7.25 -3.70 2.93
N LEU A 77 -6.70 -4.46 3.88
CA LEU A 77 -5.34 -4.31 4.38
C LEU A 77 -4.52 -5.55 4.02
N VAL A 78 -3.42 -5.36 3.30
CA VAL A 78 -2.41 -6.41 3.10
C VAL A 78 -1.28 -6.20 4.08
N ILE A 79 -1.16 -7.12 5.04
CA ILE A 79 -0.28 -6.98 6.19
C ILE A 79 0.82 -8.03 6.14
N LYS A 80 2.08 -7.57 6.06
CA LYS A 80 3.24 -8.39 6.40
C LYS A 80 3.41 -8.39 7.93
N MET A 81 3.33 -9.56 8.53
CA MET A 81 3.39 -9.79 9.97
C MET A 81 4.80 -10.20 10.37
N TYR A 82 5.46 -9.35 11.18
CA TYR A 82 6.80 -9.64 11.69
C TYR A 82 6.70 -10.40 13.02
N PRO A 83 7.57 -11.39 13.29
CA PRO A 83 7.49 -12.22 14.50
C PRO A 83 7.40 -11.41 15.80
N GLN A 84 8.23 -10.38 15.93
CA GLN A 84 8.30 -9.48 17.09
C GLN A 84 7.50 -8.17 16.90
N GLY A 85 6.69 -8.07 15.84
CA GLY A 85 5.91 -6.87 15.58
C GLY A 85 4.72 -6.76 16.54
N ARG A 86 4.68 -5.70 17.37
CA ARG A 86 3.58 -5.43 18.32
C ARG A 86 2.20 -5.44 17.64
N MET A 87 2.05 -4.69 16.56
CA MET A 87 0.79 -4.70 15.78
C MET A 87 0.64 -5.97 14.93
N SER A 88 1.74 -6.63 14.56
CA SER A 88 1.69 -7.92 13.87
C SER A 88 1.09 -9.00 14.76
N HIS A 89 1.31 -8.96 16.08
CA HIS A 89 0.61 -9.84 17.03
C HIS A 89 -0.91 -9.67 16.93
N HIS A 90 -1.40 -8.42 16.97
CA HIS A 90 -2.83 -8.14 16.84
C HIS A 90 -3.45 -8.77 15.58
N PHE A 91 -2.80 -8.60 14.41
CA PHE A 91 -3.30 -9.16 13.15
C PHE A 91 -3.19 -10.70 13.08
N ARG A 92 -2.20 -11.31 13.75
CA ARG A 92 -2.11 -12.77 13.86
C ARG A 92 -3.32 -13.34 14.60
N GLU A 93 -3.66 -12.74 15.74
CA GLU A 93 -4.76 -13.20 16.60
C GLU A 93 -6.15 -12.90 16.06
N MET A 94 -6.29 -11.87 15.23
CA MET A 94 -7.58 -11.44 14.68
C MET A 94 -8.26 -12.54 13.83
N ARG A 95 -9.55 -12.76 14.10
CA ARG A 95 -10.44 -13.73 13.45
C ARG A 95 -11.61 -13.03 12.77
N VAL A 96 -12.18 -13.69 11.77
CA VAL A 96 -13.39 -13.19 11.10
C VAL A 96 -14.50 -13.01 12.15
N GLY A 97 -15.16 -11.86 12.14
CA GLY A 97 -16.11 -11.43 13.16
C GLY A 97 -15.55 -10.40 14.15
N ASP A 98 -14.23 -10.34 14.32
CA ASP A 98 -13.58 -9.33 15.17
C ASP A 98 -13.64 -7.94 14.54
N HIS A 99 -13.37 -6.91 15.34
CA HIS A 99 -13.37 -5.53 14.89
C HIS A 99 -11.98 -4.90 14.99
N LEU A 100 -11.67 -4.01 14.04
CA LEU A 100 -10.48 -3.18 14.05
C LEU A 100 -10.86 -1.72 14.29
N ALA A 101 -10.27 -1.12 15.32
CA ALA A 101 -10.38 0.29 15.60
C ALA A 101 -9.54 1.11 14.61
N VAL A 102 -10.21 1.95 13.81
CA VAL A 102 -9.60 2.76 12.75
C VAL A 102 -9.91 4.25 12.94
N LYS A 103 -8.89 5.10 12.80
CA LYS A 103 -8.99 6.56 12.81
C LYS A 103 -8.35 7.14 11.55
N GLY A 104 -8.97 8.15 10.92
CA GLY A 104 -8.43 8.75 9.71
C GLY A 104 -9.38 9.72 9.00
N PRO A 105 -8.97 10.29 7.86
CA PRO A 105 -7.68 10.08 7.21
C PRO A 105 -6.53 10.82 7.91
N LYS A 106 -5.30 10.36 7.72
CA LYS A 106 -4.06 10.98 8.24
C LYS A 106 -3.01 11.15 7.13
N GLY A 107 -2.15 12.16 7.27
CA GLY A 107 -1.12 12.50 6.29
C GLY A 107 -1.37 13.86 5.62
N ARG A 108 -0.31 14.50 5.13
CA ARG A 108 -0.39 15.84 4.51
C ARG A 108 -0.51 15.78 2.99
N PHE A 109 0.09 14.77 2.37
CA PHE A 109 0.06 14.60 0.92
C PHE A 109 -1.34 14.20 0.47
N LYS A 110 -1.84 14.89 -0.57
CA LYS A 110 -3.10 14.60 -1.23
C LYS A 110 -2.86 14.73 -2.73
N TYR A 111 -2.97 13.62 -3.44
CA TYR A 111 -2.80 13.59 -4.89
C TYR A 111 -4.05 14.15 -5.58
N GLN A 112 -3.85 14.88 -6.68
CA GLN A 112 -4.92 15.30 -7.60
C GLN A 112 -4.59 14.87 -9.03
N PRO A 113 -5.59 14.43 -9.83
CA PRO A 113 -5.34 14.03 -11.21
C PRO A 113 -4.70 15.14 -12.05
N GLY A 114 -3.67 14.78 -12.83
CA GLY A 114 -2.95 15.73 -13.68
C GLY A 114 -2.06 16.73 -12.93
N GLN A 115 -1.87 16.56 -11.61
CA GLN A 115 -0.98 17.42 -10.82
C GLN A 115 0.49 17.30 -11.25
N PHE A 116 0.90 16.14 -11.75
CA PHE A 116 2.28 15.87 -12.16
C PHE A 116 2.32 15.24 -13.54
N ARG A 117 3.40 15.47 -14.28
CA ARG A 117 3.68 14.75 -15.53
C ARG A 117 4.17 13.33 -15.25
N ALA A 118 4.97 13.14 -14.20
CA ALA A 118 5.45 11.83 -13.78
C ALA A 118 5.58 11.72 -12.25
N PHE A 119 5.50 10.49 -11.76
CA PHE A 119 5.60 10.13 -10.36
C PHE A 119 6.62 9.00 -10.18
N GLY A 120 7.77 9.32 -9.60
CA GLY A 120 8.79 8.35 -9.18
C GLY A 120 8.49 7.79 -7.79
N MET A 121 8.55 6.48 -7.63
CA MET A 121 8.24 5.78 -6.38
C MET A 121 9.39 4.84 -6.03
N LEU A 122 9.84 4.91 -4.78
CA LEU A 122 10.81 3.98 -4.21
C LEU A 122 10.14 3.25 -3.04
N ALA A 123 9.91 1.95 -3.16
CA ALA A 123 9.30 1.15 -2.11
C ALA A 123 10.25 0.05 -1.65
N GLY A 124 10.15 -0.34 -0.38
CA GLY A 124 10.75 -1.57 0.12
C GLY A 124 9.76 -2.39 0.95
N GLY A 125 9.70 -3.71 0.77
CA GLY A 125 8.85 -4.59 1.57
C GLY A 125 7.39 -4.10 1.69
N SER A 126 6.87 -3.98 2.92
CA SER A 126 5.51 -3.47 3.19
C SER A 126 5.30 -1.99 2.85
N GLY A 127 6.36 -1.27 2.48
CA GLY A 127 6.28 0.12 2.03
C GLY A 127 5.58 0.31 0.69
N ILE A 128 5.20 -0.78 0.01
CA ILE A 128 4.49 -0.75 -1.28
C ILE A 128 3.06 -0.20 -1.20
N THR A 129 2.33 -0.39 -0.09
CA THR A 129 0.88 -0.11 -0.08
C THR A 129 0.49 1.36 -0.33
N PRO A 130 1.23 2.37 0.15
CA PRO A 130 0.97 3.76 -0.24
C PRO A 130 1.29 4.04 -1.71
N MET A 131 2.32 3.39 -2.25
CA MET A 131 2.68 3.54 -3.68
C MET A 131 1.63 2.90 -4.56
N PHE A 132 1.15 1.72 -4.18
CA PHE A 132 0.08 1.00 -4.86
C PHE A 132 -1.23 1.81 -4.87
N GLN A 133 -1.60 2.45 -3.75
CA GLN A 133 -2.78 3.31 -3.69
C GLN A 133 -2.70 4.47 -4.70
N VAL A 134 -1.56 5.18 -4.74
CA VAL A 134 -1.36 6.29 -5.67
C VAL A 134 -1.32 5.80 -7.11
N ALA A 135 -0.62 4.70 -7.39
CA ALA A 135 -0.53 4.11 -8.71
C ALA A 135 -1.90 3.69 -9.24
N ARG A 136 -2.71 2.96 -8.46
CA ARG A 136 -4.08 2.61 -8.84
C ARG A 136 -4.92 3.86 -9.13
N ALA A 137 -4.85 4.87 -8.27
CA ALA A 137 -5.64 6.10 -8.44
C ALA A 137 -5.29 6.86 -9.73
N ILE A 138 -4.02 6.84 -10.14
CA ILE A 138 -3.57 7.43 -11.41
C ILE A 138 -4.04 6.57 -12.58
N LEU A 139 -3.75 5.27 -12.55
CA LEU A 139 -3.90 4.38 -13.71
C LEU A 139 -5.38 4.04 -13.99
N GLU A 140 -6.19 3.89 -12.95
CA GLU A 140 -7.63 3.58 -13.08
C GLU A 140 -8.46 4.83 -13.45
N ASN A 141 -7.87 6.03 -13.42
CA ASN A 141 -8.52 7.25 -13.88
C ASN A 141 -8.18 7.52 -15.35
N PRO A 142 -9.13 7.37 -16.30
CA PRO A 142 -8.85 7.49 -17.73
C PRO A 142 -8.40 8.90 -18.18
N THR A 143 -8.68 9.94 -17.38
CA THR A 143 -8.28 11.32 -17.70
C THR A 143 -6.90 11.67 -17.16
N ASP A 144 -6.34 10.88 -16.25
CA ASP A 144 -5.02 11.12 -15.67
C ASP A 144 -3.93 10.54 -16.58
N LYS A 145 -2.97 11.38 -16.98
CA LYS A 145 -1.88 11.01 -17.90
C LYS A 145 -0.52 10.94 -17.21
N THR A 146 -0.48 11.06 -15.89
CA THR A 146 0.75 10.99 -15.08
C THR A 146 1.46 9.65 -15.32
N LYS A 147 2.75 9.68 -15.69
CA LYS A 147 3.57 8.46 -15.84
C LYS A 147 4.07 8.00 -14.48
N VAL A 148 3.88 6.74 -14.11
CA VAL A 148 4.26 6.18 -12.82
C VAL A 148 5.46 5.25 -12.99
N HIS A 149 6.52 5.50 -12.23
CA HIS A 149 7.75 4.73 -12.21
C HIS A 149 8.00 4.21 -10.81
N LEU A 150 8.04 2.90 -10.63
CA LEU A 150 8.26 2.26 -9.33
C LEU A 150 9.55 1.45 -9.32
N ILE A 151 10.45 1.76 -8.40
CA ILE A 151 11.51 0.84 -7.98
C ILE A 151 11.04 0.15 -6.71
N TYR A 152 10.94 -1.18 -6.74
CA TYR A 152 10.44 -1.97 -5.61
C TYR A 152 11.49 -2.97 -5.12
N ALA A 153 11.95 -2.78 -3.89
CA ALA A 153 13.03 -3.56 -3.30
C ALA A 153 12.55 -4.56 -2.23
N ASN A 154 13.02 -5.81 -2.33
CA ASN A 154 12.69 -6.88 -1.38
C ASN A 154 13.94 -7.73 -1.09
N VAL A 155 13.89 -8.59 -0.06
CA VAL A 155 15.01 -9.49 0.22
C VAL A 155 15.02 -10.62 -0.81
N THR A 156 13.93 -11.38 -0.88
CA THR A 156 13.75 -12.50 -1.84
C THR A 156 12.61 -12.21 -2.82
N TYR A 157 12.49 -13.04 -3.87
CA TYR A 157 11.39 -12.93 -4.83
C TYR A 157 10.03 -13.21 -4.17
N GLU A 158 9.99 -14.14 -3.22
CA GLU A 158 8.81 -14.53 -2.45
C GLU A 158 8.33 -13.43 -1.49
N ASP A 159 9.19 -12.46 -1.20
CA ASP A 159 8.86 -11.30 -0.36
C ASP A 159 8.12 -10.19 -1.11
N ILE A 160 7.98 -10.26 -2.43
CA ILE A 160 7.31 -9.24 -3.25
C ILE A 160 5.81 -9.25 -2.94
N LEU A 161 5.35 -8.22 -2.22
CA LEU A 161 3.94 -8.05 -1.89
C LEU A 161 3.18 -7.49 -3.09
N LEU A 162 1.92 -7.90 -3.25
CA LEU A 162 1.04 -7.45 -4.34
C LEU A 162 1.59 -7.73 -5.74
N ARG A 163 2.41 -8.79 -5.90
CA ARG A 163 3.10 -9.08 -7.16
C ARG A 163 2.13 -9.24 -8.33
N GLU A 164 1.09 -10.05 -8.15
CA GLU A 164 0.08 -10.30 -9.19
C GLU A 164 -0.69 -9.03 -9.55
N GLU A 165 -1.03 -8.21 -8.56
CA GLU A 165 -1.70 -6.92 -8.80
C GLU A 165 -0.78 -5.93 -9.53
N LEU A 166 0.51 -5.87 -9.19
CA LEU A 166 1.50 -5.01 -9.87
C LEU A 166 1.80 -5.47 -11.30
N GLU A 167 1.87 -6.78 -11.53
CA GLU A 167 1.99 -7.38 -12.87
C GLU A 167 0.76 -7.04 -13.72
N SER A 168 -0.45 -7.13 -13.15
CA SER A 168 -1.69 -6.74 -13.81
C SER A 168 -1.70 -5.26 -14.18
N LEU A 169 -1.27 -4.35 -13.29
CA LEU A 169 -1.14 -2.93 -13.62
C LEU A 169 -0.15 -2.68 -14.76
N THR A 170 0.97 -3.42 -14.79
CA THR A 170 1.98 -3.28 -15.84
C THR A 170 1.44 -3.77 -17.19
N ALA A 171 0.68 -4.87 -17.19
CA ALA A 171 0.06 -5.43 -18.39
C ALA A 171 -1.07 -4.53 -18.95
N ASN A 172 -1.88 -3.94 -18.06
CA ASN A 172 -3.03 -3.12 -18.46
C ASN A 172 -2.63 -1.67 -18.83
N TYR A 173 -1.53 -1.16 -18.28
CA TYR A 173 -1.07 0.22 -18.48
C TYR A 173 0.41 0.32 -18.90
N PRO A 174 0.85 -0.42 -19.95
CA PRO A 174 2.27 -0.55 -20.27
C PRO A 174 2.93 0.78 -20.65
N ASP A 175 2.18 1.74 -21.18
CA ASP A 175 2.70 3.06 -21.54
C ASP A 175 2.75 4.04 -20.36
N GLN A 176 2.06 3.76 -19.26
CA GLN A 176 1.90 4.68 -18.14
C GLN A 176 2.54 4.16 -16.84
N PHE A 177 2.65 2.85 -16.65
CA PHE A 177 3.25 2.25 -15.47
C PHE A 177 4.48 1.42 -15.82
N LYS A 178 5.61 1.74 -15.18
CA LYS A 178 6.85 0.98 -15.27
C LYS A 178 7.29 0.59 -13.86
N ILE A 179 7.66 -0.68 -13.70
CA ILE A 179 8.19 -1.22 -12.45
C ILE A 179 9.57 -1.83 -12.68
N TYR A 180 10.49 -1.59 -11.75
CA TYR A 180 11.81 -2.20 -11.69
C TYR A 180 11.99 -2.85 -10.32
N TYR A 181 12.17 -4.16 -10.29
CA TYR A 181 12.35 -4.90 -9.05
C TYR A 181 13.83 -4.98 -8.67
N VAL A 182 14.11 -4.91 -7.37
CA VAL A 182 15.47 -5.03 -6.81
C VAL A 182 15.44 -6.07 -5.68
N LEU A 183 16.33 -7.07 -5.73
CA LEU A 183 16.38 -8.14 -4.73
C LEU A 183 17.75 -8.23 -4.06
N ASN A 184 17.79 -8.43 -2.75
CA ASN A 184 19.05 -8.74 -2.05
C ASN A 184 19.53 -10.17 -2.33
N GLN A 185 18.60 -11.11 -2.40
CA GLN A 185 18.82 -12.54 -2.60
C GLN A 185 17.95 -13.00 -3.79
N PRO A 186 18.35 -12.67 -5.02
CA PRO A 186 17.60 -13.06 -6.22
C PRO A 186 17.68 -14.57 -6.47
N PRO A 187 16.72 -15.15 -7.21
CA PRO A 187 16.88 -16.48 -7.80
C PRO A 187 18.03 -16.50 -8.82
N GLU A 188 18.48 -17.69 -9.24
CA GLU A 188 19.58 -17.86 -10.20
C GLU A 188 19.36 -17.07 -11.50
N THR A 189 18.12 -17.10 -12.01
CA THR A 189 17.71 -16.31 -13.18
C THR A 189 16.99 -15.05 -12.72
N TRP A 190 17.65 -13.89 -12.83
CA TRP A 190 17.10 -12.61 -12.42
C TRP A 190 17.59 -11.47 -13.30
N ASP A 191 16.64 -10.76 -13.92
CA ASP A 191 16.92 -9.63 -14.82
C ASP A 191 16.77 -8.25 -14.15
N GLY A 192 16.43 -8.24 -12.86
CA GLY A 192 16.24 -7.02 -12.07
C GLY A 192 17.51 -6.55 -11.36
N GLY A 193 17.35 -5.58 -10.47
CA GLY A 193 18.45 -5.06 -9.65
C GLY A 193 18.86 -6.05 -8.57
N VAL A 194 20.14 -6.04 -8.18
CA VAL A 194 20.68 -6.88 -7.12
C VAL A 194 21.27 -6.02 -6.01
N GLY A 195 20.99 -6.38 -4.76
CA GLY A 195 21.47 -5.66 -3.56
C GLY A 195 20.51 -4.56 -3.12
N PHE A 196 21.07 -3.41 -2.72
CA PHE A 196 20.29 -2.25 -2.32
C PHE A 196 20.00 -1.33 -3.50
N VAL A 197 18.93 -0.54 -3.41
CA VAL A 197 18.63 0.50 -4.40
C VAL A 197 19.81 1.47 -4.50
N SER A 198 20.45 1.52 -5.67
CA SER A 198 21.61 2.37 -5.92
C SER A 198 21.22 3.68 -6.61
N LYS A 199 22.15 4.65 -6.62
CA LYS A 199 21.98 5.89 -7.38
C LYS A 199 21.76 5.61 -8.87
N ASP A 200 22.51 4.68 -9.43
CA ASP A 200 22.44 4.35 -10.87
C ASP A 200 21.08 3.73 -11.22
N MET A 201 20.53 2.88 -10.36
CA MET A 201 19.17 2.34 -10.53
C MET A 201 18.13 3.44 -10.51
N ILE A 202 18.24 4.41 -9.58
CA ILE A 202 17.32 5.56 -9.52
C ILE A 202 17.43 6.39 -10.79
N GLN A 203 18.64 6.67 -11.26
CA GLN A 203 18.85 7.46 -12.48
C GLN A 203 18.33 6.76 -13.74
N ALA A 204 18.41 5.43 -13.80
CA ALA A 204 17.95 4.65 -14.94
C ALA A 204 16.43 4.44 -14.96
N HIS A 205 15.78 4.28 -13.80
CA HIS A 205 14.39 3.82 -13.72
C HIS A 205 13.40 4.84 -13.16
N CYS A 206 13.85 5.92 -12.51
CA CYS A 206 13.00 7.02 -12.06
C CYS A 206 13.10 8.24 -12.97
N PRO A 207 12.03 9.04 -13.07
CA PRO A 207 12.07 10.30 -13.80
C PRO A 207 13.04 11.29 -13.13
N ALA A 208 13.77 12.05 -13.95
CA ALA A 208 14.68 13.08 -13.44
C ALA A 208 13.89 14.17 -12.67
N PRO A 209 14.43 14.74 -11.59
CA PRO A 209 13.74 15.79 -10.84
C PRO A 209 13.37 17.00 -11.71
N ALA A 210 12.12 17.44 -11.60
CA ALA A 210 11.59 18.67 -12.22
C ALA A 210 10.43 19.21 -11.37
N SER A 211 10.00 20.45 -11.63
CA SER A 211 8.90 21.08 -10.89
C SER A 211 7.54 20.39 -11.08
N ASP A 212 7.38 19.64 -12.18
CA ASP A 212 6.18 18.90 -12.54
C ASP A 212 6.33 17.38 -12.31
N ILE A 213 7.33 16.95 -11.54
CA ILE A 213 7.62 15.55 -11.23
C ILE A 213 7.64 15.36 -9.72
N GLN A 214 6.84 14.42 -9.23
CA GLN A 214 6.86 14.03 -7.82
C GLN A 214 7.74 12.79 -7.63
N THR A 215 8.55 12.77 -6.58
CA THR A 215 9.22 11.54 -6.13
C THR A 215 8.82 11.23 -4.68
N SER A 216 8.49 9.98 -4.39
CA SER A 216 8.18 9.52 -3.03
C SER A 216 8.98 8.26 -2.70
N ARG A 217 9.32 8.10 -1.42
CA ARG A 217 10.00 6.91 -0.91
C ARG A 217 9.31 6.39 0.34
N ASN A 218 9.17 5.08 0.45
CA ASN A 218 8.62 4.44 1.63
C ASN A 218 9.28 3.08 1.87
N PHE A 219 10.09 3.01 2.92
CA PHE A 219 10.76 1.80 3.39
C PHE A 219 10.34 1.60 4.85
N PRO A 220 9.83 0.41 5.23
CA PRO A 220 9.59 0.11 6.63
C PRO A 220 10.91 0.24 7.40
N LEU A 221 10.83 0.87 8.57
CA LEU A 221 11.94 0.95 9.53
C LEU A 221 12.26 -0.43 10.10
#